data_AF-A0A7L3PR75-F1
#
_entry.id   AF-A0A7L3PR75-F1
#
_cell.length_a   1.000
_cell.length_b   1.000
_cell.length_c   1.000
_cell.angle_alpha   90.00
_cell.angle_beta   90.00
_cell.angle_gamma   90.00
#
_symmetry.space_group_name_H-M   'P 1'
#
loop_
_entity.id
_entity.type
_entity.pdbx_description
1 polymer ?
#
loop_
_entity_poly.entity_id
_entity_poly.type
_entity_poly.pdbx_seq_one_letter_code
_entity_poly.pdbx_strand_id
1 'polypeptide(L)'
;CVHSALQQLASSPGLFSAAQIFHHPELRLRPRFLNDSLRFYGARPQALSGNESLDLQSINSWVREASKGLLPSLLPALPPQPRLLLLSAVHLRAAWRTPLDPEKTVPLPFQRPGRPPRKVPTMTSTKYPVASFTDSRLQVQVPRPGLGGG
;
A
#
# COMPACT_ATOMS: atom_id res chain seq x y z
N CYS A 1 -15.97 -5.57 -15.99
CA CYS A 1 -16.59 -4.97 -14.77
C CYS A 1 -15.48 -4.43 -13.86
N VAL A 2 -15.81 -3.57 -12.89
CA VAL A 2 -14.82 -2.88 -12.02
C VAL A 2 -13.97 -3.86 -11.19
N HIS A 3 -14.57 -4.94 -10.68
CA HIS A 3 -13.83 -5.92 -9.84
C HIS A 3 -12.69 -6.61 -10.60
N SER A 4 -12.91 -7.00 -11.85
CA SER A 4 -11.86 -7.63 -12.67
C SER A 4 -10.75 -6.64 -13.03
N ALA A 5 -11.08 -5.37 -13.27
CA ALA A 5 -10.06 -4.34 -13.52
C ALA A 5 -9.18 -4.12 -12.28
N LEU A 6 -9.78 -4.14 -11.08
CA LEU A 6 -9.02 -4.04 -9.83
C LEU A 6 -8.10 -5.25 -9.61
N GLN A 7 -8.56 -6.46 -9.93
CA GLN A 7 -7.71 -7.66 -9.87
C GLN A 7 -6.50 -7.57 -10.80
N GLN A 8 -6.70 -7.05 -12.02
CA GLN A 8 -5.59 -6.83 -12.95
C GLN A 8 -4.58 -5.83 -12.40
N LEU A 9 -5.03 -4.72 -11.82
CA LEU A 9 -4.15 -3.75 -11.17
C LEU A 9 -3.39 -4.37 -10.00
N ALA A 10 -4.08 -5.10 -9.12
CA ALA A 10 -3.50 -5.79 -7.97
C ALA A 10 -2.47 -6.88 -8.37
N SER A 11 -2.52 -7.37 -9.61
CA SER A 11 -1.56 -8.35 -10.15
C SER A 11 -0.32 -7.71 -10.77
N SER A 12 -0.18 -6.38 -10.68
CA SER A 12 0.97 -5.68 -11.25
C SER A 12 2.28 -6.09 -10.53
N PRO A 13 3.38 -6.35 -11.26
CA PRO A 13 4.65 -6.72 -10.63
C PRO A 13 5.10 -5.71 -9.59
N GLY A 14 5.55 -6.20 -8.43
CA GLY A 14 6.00 -5.37 -7.32
C GLY A 14 4.88 -4.68 -6.54
N LEU A 15 3.64 -4.69 -7.02
CA LEU A 15 2.49 -4.27 -6.22
C LEU A 15 1.97 -5.46 -5.43
N PHE A 16 1.85 -5.29 -4.12
CA PHE A 16 1.25 -6.26 -3.23
C PHE A 16 -0.01 -5.63 -2.67
N SER A 17 -1.13 -6.34 -2.82
CA SER A 17 -2.42 -5.89 -2.35
C SER A 17 -3.17 -7.08 -1.76
N ALA A 18 -3.71 -6.89 -0.57
CA ALA A 18 -4.60 -7.83 0.08
C ALA A 18 -5.81 -7.06 0.63
N ALA A 19 -6.95 -7.74 0.70
CA ALA A 19 -8.14 -7.24 1.35
C ALA A 19 -8.72 -8.32 2.25
N GLN A 20 -9.33 -7.91 3.36
CA GLN A 20 -10.06 -8.81 4.25
C GLN A 20 -11.27 -8.11 4.83
N ILE A 21 -12.29 -8.91 5.12
CA ILE A 21 -13.54 -8.46 5.69
C ILE A 21 -13.71 -9.21 7.01
N PHE A 22 -13.85 -8.47 8.10
CA PHE A 22 -14.26 -9.03 9.38
C PHE A 22 -15.69 -8.60 9.69
N HIS A 23 -16.50 -9.46 10.27
CA HIS A 23 -17.90 -9.12 10.58
C HIS A 23 -18.35 -9.69 11.92
N HIS A 24 -19.36 -9.05 12.51
CA HIS A 24 -19.99 -9.57 13.72
C HIS A 24 -20.62 -10.94 13.47
N PRO A 25 -20.56 -11.90 14.43
CA PRO A 25 -21.14 -13.25 14.29
C PRO A 25 -22.60 -13.26 13.85
N GLU A 26 -23.40 -12.36 14.40
CA GLU A 26 -24.84 -12.28 14.12
C GLU A 26 -25.16 -11.68 12.74
N LEU A 27 -24.18 -11.07 12.07
CA LEU A 27 -24.37 -10.51 10.74
C LEU A 27 -24.40 -11.64 9.70
N ARG A 28 -25.61 -11.98 9.23
CA ARG A 28 -25.81 -12.97 8.17
C ARG A 28 -25.45 -12.40 6.80
N LEU A 29 -24.24 -12.70 6.34
CA LEU A 29 -23.81 -12.37 4.98
C LEU A 29 -24.48 -13.29 3.95
N ARG A 30 -24.84 -12.71 2.80
CA ARG A 30 -25.45 -13.47 1.70
C ARG A 30 -24.43 -14.45 1.10
N PRO A 31 -24.79 -15.70 0.74
CA PRO A 31 -23.87 -16.65 0.13
C PRO A 31 -23.17 -16.11 -1.13
N ARG A 32 -23.91 -15.33 -1.94
CA ARG A 32 -23.34 -14.64 -3.11
C ARG A 32 -22.20 -13.69 -2.75
N PHE A 33 -22.34 -12.94 -1.65
CA PHE A 33 -21.28 -12.03 -1.18
C PHE A 33 -20.04 -12.81 -0.76
N LEU A 34 -20.19 -13.93 -0.04
CA LEU A 34 -19.07 -14.78 0.35
C LEU A 34 -18.30 -15.32 -0.86
N ASN A 35 -19.03 -15.77 -1.88
CA ASN A 35 -18.46 -16.30 -3.12
C ASN A 35 -17.78 -15.20 -3.95
N ASP A 36 -18.43 -14.05 -4.10
CA ASP A 36 -17.88 -12.91 -4.84
C ASP A 36 -16.66 -12.33 -4.12
N SER A 37 -16.66 -12.27 -2.79
CA SER A 37 -15.50 -11.83 -1.99
C SER A 37 -14.28 -12.71 -2.21
N LEU A 38 -14.45 -14.04 -2.16
CA LEU A 38 -13.37 -14.97 -2.45
C LEU A 38 -12.90 -14.83 -3.91
N ARG A 39 -13.84 -14.74 -4.86
CA ARG A 39 -13.52 -14.68 -6.29
C ARG A 39 -12.75 -13.42 -6.66
N PHE A 40 -13.15 -12.26 -6.15
CA PHE A 40 -12.61 -10.98 -6.58
C PHE A 40 -11.45 -10.49 -5.71
N TYR A 41 -11.42 -10.84 -4.43
CA TYR A 41 -10.42 -10.32 -3.48
C TYR A 41 -9.56 -11.41 -2.84
N GLY A 42 -9.78 -12.69 -3.19
CA GLY A 42 -9.01 -13.81 -2.61
C GLY A 42 -9.29 -14.04 -1.13
N ALA A 43 -10.31 -13.40 -0.56
CA ALA A 43 -10.60 -13.41 0.86
C ALA A 43 -12.06 -13.78 1.14
N ARG A 44 -12.26 -14.76 2.01
CA ARG A 44 -13.57 -15.03 2.59
C ARG A 44 -13.75 -14.15 3.82
N PRO A 45 -14.89 -13.43 3.95
CA PRO A 45 -15.20 -12.73 5.18
C PRO A 45 -15.08 -13.63 6.41
N GLN A 46 -14.46 -13.12 7.45
CA GLN A 46 -14.20 -13.81 8.70
C GLN A 46 -15.12 -13.26 9.80
N ALA A 47 -15.77 -14.14 10.54
CA ALA A 47 -16.53 -13.74 11.71
C ALA A 47 -15.56 -13.37 12.85
N LEU A 48 -15.83 -12.27 13.52
CA LEU A 48 -15.21 -11.91 14.79
C LEU A 48 -15.63 -12.92 15.87
N SER A 49 -14.80 -13.13 16.88
CA SER A 49 -15.12 -14.02 18.00
C SER A 49 -16.02 -13.36 19.05
N GLY A 50 -16.06 -12.02 19.09
CA GLY A 50 -16.73 -11.26 20.14
C GLY A 50 -15.83 -11.00 21.35
N ASN A 51 -14.61 -11.55 21.36
CA ASN A 51 -13.56 -11.21 22.32
C ASN A 51 -12.63 -10.18 21.69
N GLU A 52 -12.67 -8.95 22.21
CA GLU A 52 -11.94 -7.81 21.65
C GLU A 52 -10.43 -8.06 21.53
N SER A 53 -9.82 -8.68 22.55
CA SER A 53 -8.37 -8.92 22.54
C SER A 53 -7.97 -9.97 21.48
N LEU A 54 -8.75 -11.04 21.34
CA LEU A 54 -8.50 -12.06 20.33
C LEU A 54 -8.71 -11.50 18.92
N ASP A 55 -9.80 -10.77 18.73
CA ASP A 55 -10.17 -10.17 17.45
C ASP A 55 -9.12 -9.14 16.99
N LEU A 56 -8.64 -8.28 17.90
CA LEU A 56 -7.57 -7.32 17.63
C LEU A 56 -6.28 -8.03 17.23
N GLN A 57 -5.93 -9.12 17.94
CA GLN A 57 -4.74 -9.90 17.63
C GLN A 57 -4.85 -10.59 16.27
N SER A 58 -6.01 -11.17 15.93
CA SER A 58 -6.26 -11.80 14.63
C SER A 58 -6.17 -10.80 13.49
N ILE A 59 -6.77 -9.62 13.64
CA ILE A 59 -6.73 -8.56 12.63
C ILE A 59 -5.29 -8.08 12.39
N ASN A 60 -4.55 -7.76 13.45
CA ASN A 60 -3.17 -7.29 13.31
C ASN A 60 -2.23 -8.39 12.78
N SER A 61 -2.44 -9.64 13.16
CA SER A 61 -1.70 -10.79 12.59
C SER A 61 -1.95 -10.90 11.09
N TRP A 62 -3.22 -10.81 10.65
CA TRP A 62 -3.56 -10.80 9.24
C TRP A 62 -2.90 -9.64 8.48
N VAL A 63 -2.92 -8.42 9.03
CA VAL A 63 -2.24 -7.26 8.40
C VAL A 63 -0.75 -7.50 8.24
N ARG A 64 -0.10 -8.04 9.27
CA ARG A 64 1.33 -8.35 9.25
C ARG A 64 1.66 -9.37 8.18
N GLU A 65 0.88 -10.44 8.06
CA GLU A 65 1.05 -11.46 7.02
C GLU A 65 0.81 -10.87 5.62
N ALA A 66 -0.31 -10.16 5.45
CA ALA A 66 -0.69 -9.51 4.20
C ALA A 66 0.34 -8.50 3.69
N SER A 67 1.05 -7.83 4.60
CA SER A 67 2.10 -6.86 4.29
C SER A 67 3.51 -7.46 4.28
N LYS A 68 3.65 -8.80 4.39
CA LYS A 68 4.95 -9.49 4.52
C LYS A 68 5.83 -8.91 5.64
N GLY A 69 5.20 -8.46 6.73
CA GLY A 69 5.86 -7.88 7.90
C GLY A 69 6.15 -6.38 7.84
N LEU A 70 5.86 -5.70 6.71
CA LEU A 70 6.11 -4.26 6.57
C LEU A 70 5.17 -3.40 7.41
N LEU A 71 3.95 -3.87 7.67
CA LEU A 71 2.97 -3.24 8.54
C LEU A 71 2.76 -4.17 9.76
N PRO A 72 3.48 -3.95 10.87
CA PRO A 72 3.42 -4.86 12.02
C PRO A 72 2.06 -4.85 12.73
N SER A 73 1.35 -3.72 12.70
CA SER A 73 -0.02 -3.57 13.20
C SER A 73 -0.73 -2.44 12.44
N LEU A 74 -2.06 -2.50 12.41
CA LEU A 74 -2.91 -1.45 11.83
C LEU A 74 -3.78 -0.78 12.88
N LEU A 75 -4.43 -1.59 13.72
CA LEU A 75 -5.39 -1.09 14.71
C LEU A 75 -4.76 -1.15 16.11
N PRO A 76 -4.73 -0.03 16.86
CA PRO A 76 -4.32 -0.04 18.25
C PRO A 76 -5.40 -0.60 19.20
N ALA A 77 -6.67 -0.51 18.80
CA ALA A 77 -7.84 -1.05 19.49
C ALA A 77 -8.97 -1.29 18.47
N LEU A 78 -9.97 -2.10 18.80
CA LEU A 78 -11.15 -2.25 17.96
C LEU A 78 -12.14 -1.11 18.22
N PRO A 79 -12.89 -0.67 17.19
CA PRO A 79 -13.99 0.23 17.42
C PRO A 79 -15.05 -0.46 18.28
N PRO A 80 -15.78 0.28 19.13
CA PRO A 80 -16.82 -0.30 19.98
C PRO A 80 -17.91 -0.96 19.13
N GLN A 81 -18.28 -2.19 19.47
CA GLN A 81 -19.32 -2.99 18.79
C GLN A 81 -19.12 -3.08 17.27
N PRO A 82 -17.97 -3.63 16.81
CA PRO A 82 -17.66 -3.69 15.38
C PRO A 82 -18.65 -4.61 14.67
N ARG A 83 -19.45 -4.05 13.75
CA ARG A 83 -20.39 -4.83 12.92
C ARG A 83 -19.76 -5.38 11.65
N LEU A 84 -18.94 -4.56 11.00
CA LEU A 84 -18.24 -4.88 9.76
C LEU A 84 -16.96 -4.05 9.69
N LEU A 85 -15.83 -4.70 9.41
CA LEU A 85 -14.54 -4.07 9.19
C LEU A 85 -14.04 -4.47 7.81
N LEU A 86 -13.72 -3.47 7.00
CA LEU A 86 -13.16 -3.65 5.65
C LEU A 86 -11.72 -3.17 5.69
N LEU A 87 -10.79 -4.10 5.46
CA LEU A 87 -9.37 -3.82 5.56
C LEU A 87 -8.69 -4.05 4.21
N SER A 88 -7.75 -3.17 3.88
CA SER A 88 -6.85 -3.34 2.74
C SER A 88 -5.42 -3.03 3.17
N ALA A 89 -4.49 -3.88 2.78
CA ALA A 89 -3.06 -3.67 2.94
C ALA A 89 -2.43 -3.62 1.55
N VAL A 90 -1.78 -2.49 1.23
CA VAL A 90 -1.16 -2.26 -0.06
C VAL A 90 0.28 -1.78 0.15
N HIS A 91 1.23 -2.42 -0.53
CA HIS A 91 2.61 -1.96 -0.55
C HIS A 91 3.24 -2.13 -1.93
N LEU A 92 4.11 -1.20 -2.31
CA LEU A 92 4.88 -1.26 -3.54
C LEU A 92 6.32 -1.62 -3.21
N ARG A 93 6.84 -2.65 -3.85
CA ARG A 93 8.26 -3.01 -3.87
C ARG A 93 8.69 -3.14 -5.32
N ALA A 94 9.38 -2.10 -5.81
CA ALA A 94 9.94 -2.08 -7.15
C ALA A 94 11.37 -1.52 -7.08
N ALA A 95 12.26 -2.09 -7.89
CA ALA A 95 13.58 -1.53 -8.09
C ALA A 95 13.53 -0.42 -9.14
N TRP A 96 14.49 0.50 -9.11
CA TRP A 96 14.72 1.35 -10.26
C TRP A 96 15.17 0.51 -11.45
N ARG A 97 14.72 0.83 -12.67
CA ARG A 97 15.21 0.15 -13.87
C ARG A 97 16.71 0.35 -14.06
N THR A 98 17.22 1.51 -13.65
CA THR A 98 18.65 1.82 -13.58
C THR A 98 18.97 2.13 -12.12
N PRO A 99 19.68 1.27 -11.38
CA PRO A 99 20.04 1.56 -9.99
C PRO A 99 20.90 2.83 -9.87
N LEU A 100 20.71 3.57 -8.78
CA LEU A 100 21.62 4.65 -8.38
C LEU A 100 22.74 4.09 -7.51
N ASP A 101 23.93 4.65 -7.66
CA ASP A 101 25.11 4.30 -6.86
C ASP A 101 24.95 4.86 -5.44
N PRO A 102 24.86 4.01 -4.40
CA PRO A 102 24.68 4.45 -3.02
C PRO A 102 25.80 5.39 -2.54
N GLU A 103 27.03 5.18 -3.00
CA GLU A 103 28.20 5.99 -2.63
C GLU A 103 28.12 7.43 -3.16
N LYS A 104 27.25 7.68 -4.15
CA LYS A 104 26.97 9.01 -4.70
C LYS A 104 25.79 9.71 -4.02
N THR A 105 25.24 9.12 -2.96
CA THR A 105 24.22 9.75 -2.14
C THR A 105 24.88 10.73 -1.17
N VAL A 106 24.65 12.02 -1.39
CA VAL A 106 25.30 13.10 -0.62
C VAL A 106 24.27 14.02 0.05
N PRO A 107 24.59 14.63 1.21
CA PRO A 107 23.68 15.59 1.84
C PRO A 107 23.57 16.89 1.04
N LEU A 108 22.41 17.16 0.43
CA LEU A 108 22.15 18.42 -0.29
C LEU A 108 20.99 19.22 0.33
N PRO A 109 20.97 20.56 0.18
CA PRO A 109 19.88 21.38 0.70
C PRO A 109 18.53 21.09 0.02
N PHE A 110 17.51 20.76 0.81
CA PHE A 110 16.12 20.65 0.38
C PHE A 110 15.32 21.85 0.89
N GLN A 111 14.72 22.60 -0.03
CA GLN A 111 13.91 23.78 0.29
C GLN A 111 12.52 23.35 0.77
N ARG A 112 12.04 23.99 1.83
CA ARG A 112 10.73 23.70 2.42
C ARG A 112 9.94 25.02 2.49
N PRO A 113 8.66 25.03 2.11
CA PRO A 113 7.84 26.24 2.17
C PRO A 113 7.88 26.88 3.57
N GLY A 114 8.25 28.17 3.63
CA GLY A 114 8.30 28.94 4.88
C GLY A 114 9.34 28.47 5.91
N ARG A 115 10.32 27.64 5.53
CA ARG A 115 11.37 27.14 6.45
C ARG A 115 12.75 27.21 5.82
N PRO A 116 13.83 27.39 6.63
CA PRO A 116 15.19 27.28 6.13
C PRO A 116 15.47 25.92 5.46
N PRO A 117 16.35 25.87 4.44
CA PRO A 117 16.76 24.62 3.81
C PRO A 117 17.32 23.63 4.84
N ARG A 118 17.04 22.33 4.64
CA ARG A 118 17.61 21.24 5.44
C ARG A 118 18.43 20.33 4.54
N LYS A 119 19.62 19.92 4.98
CA LYS A 119 20.39 18.89 4.28
C LYS A 119 19.68 17.53 4.38
N VAL A 120 19.44 16.88 3.24
CA VAL A 120 18.86 15.54 3.16
C VAL A 120 19.74 14.63 2.30
N PRO A 121 19.81 13.32 2.58
CA PRO A 121 20.47 12.37 1.69
C PRO A 121 19.84 12.46 0.29
N THR A 122 20.61 12.88 -0.69
CA THR A 122 20.13 13.09 -2.05
C THR A 122 20.92 12.18 -2.97
N MET A 123 20.21 11.27 -3.66
CA MET A 123 20.82 10.39 -4.65
C MET A 123 21.21 11.22 -5.88
N THR A 124 22.41 11.01 -6.42
CA THR A 124 22.90 11.78 -7.57
C THR A 124 23.39 10.87 -8.70
N SER A 125 23.22 11.33 -9.94
CA SER A 125 23.80 10.71 -11.12
C SER A 125 23.90 11.73 -12.24
N THR A 126 25.04 11.78 -12.92
CA THR A 126 25.32 12.78 -13.96
C THR A 126 24.61 12.49 -15.29
N LYS A 127 24.25 11.23 -15.55
CA LYS A 127 23.61 10.79 -16.80
C LYS A 127 22.50 9.78 -16.54
N TYR A 128 21.66 10.07 -15.55
CA TYR A 128 20.54 9.17 -15.25
C TYR A 128 19.46 9.24 -16.34
N PRO A 129 19.00 8.10 -16.88
CA PRO A 129 18.00 8.10 -17.94
C PRO A 129 16.62 8.49 -17.36
N VAL A 130 16.20 9.74 -17.62
CA VAL A 130 14.87 10.26 -17.23
C VAL A 130 14.15 10.80 -18.45
N ALA A 131 12.96 10.26 -18.75
CA ALA A 131 12.03 10.96 -19.62
C ALA A 131 11.44 12.14 -18.84
N SER A 132 11.54 13.37 -19.33
CA SER A 132 10.95 14.53 -18.67
C SER A 132 10.31 15.48 -19.68
N PHE A 133 9.32 16.24 -19.21
CA PHE A 133 8.72 17.35 -19.96
C PHE A 133 8.42 18.50 -19.01
N THR A 134 8.17 19.69 -19.57
CA THR A 134 7.78 20.87 -18.79
C THR A 134 6.31 21.16 -19.04
N ASP A 135 5.53 21.31 -17.98
CA ASP A 135 4.17 21.82 -18.05
C ASP A 135 4.20 23.34 -17.83
N SER A 136 3.94 24.09 -18.90
CA SER A 136 4.00 25.56 -18.88
C SER A 136 2.86 26.21 -18.10
N ARG A 137 1.71 25.53 -17.94
CA ARG A 137 0.58 26.05 -17.18
C ARG A 137 0.86 25.99 -15.69
N LEU A 138 1.49 24.90 -15.25
CA LEU A 138 1.88 24.68 -13.87
C LEU A 138 3.27 25.24 -13.54
N GLN A 139 4.06 25.59 -14.55
CA GLN A 139 5.46 26.02 -14.42
C GLN A 139 6.33 24.97 -13.69
N VAL A 140 6.13 23.69 -14.00
CA VAL A 140 6.85 22.57 -13.38
C VAL A 140 7.51 21.66 -14.40
N GLN A 141 8.63 21.06 -14.02
CA GLN A 141 9.23 19.94 -14.75
C GLN A 141 8.70 18.62 -14.18
N VAL A 142 8.24 17.73 -15.06
CA VAL A 142 7.68 16.42 -14.70
C VAL A 142 8.65 15.32 -15.16
N PRO A 143 9.45 14.73 -14.25
CA PRO A 143 10.26 13.56 -14.55
C PRO A 143 9.45 12.27 -14.45
N ARG A 144 9.75 11.30 -15.32
CA ARG A 144 9.21 9.93 -15.29
C ARG A 144 10.37 8.93 -15.22
N PRO A 145 10.93 8.67 -14.02
CA PRO A 145 11.94 7.64 -13.85
C PRO A 145 11.34 6.24 -14.03
N GLY A 146 12.07 5.35 -14.71
CA GLY A 146 11.61 3.98 -14.95
C GLY A 146 11.77 3.10 -13.71
N LEU A 147 10.72 2.35 -13.38
CA LEU A 147 10.78 1.24 -12.43
C LEU A 147 11.04 -0.07 -13.18
N GLY A 148 11.87 -0.94 -12.60
CA GLY A 148 12.02 -2.32 -13.02
C GLY A 148 10.94 -3.19 -12.39
N GLY A 149 10.50 -4.24 -13.09
CA GLY A 149 9.70 -5.31 -12.48
C GLY A 149 10.56 -6.03 -11.43
N GLY A 150 9.98 -6.25 -10.25
CA GLY A 150 10.62 -6.99 -9.16
C GLY A 150 10.73 -8.49 -9.43
#